data_AF-W2XVI9-F1
#
_entry.id   AF-W2XVI9-F1
#
_cell.length_a   1.000
_cell.length_b   1.000
_cell.length_c   1.000
_cell.angle_alpha   90.00
_cell.angle_beta   90.00
_cell.angle_gamma   90.00
#
_symmetry.space_group_name_H-M   'P 1'
#
loop_
_entity.id
_entity.type
_entity.pdbx_description
1 polymer ?
#
loop_
_entity_poly.entity_id
_entity_poly.type
_entity_poly.pdbx_seq_one_letter_code
_entity_poly.pdbx_strand_id
1 'polypeptide(L)'
;MRKNDPINAIKRTPLELPAPVVSNDELSDLAKLGMHATHAAALALENGSATETRALMGDYSATPLRSTTGGATATPSSRDVHENIMQETANLLAMRNSTTPLLGGENVELYEGTGYAGATPSRTPSSAMSNVVSEKTPMSAGRTPLRDELGINPEQLYGTEAENAKAEKARTKRLAASLRKGFDSLPAPQNEYEINIPEKEKVDDNRTSNRREEDAGEREVREQQQRELERERELKRRSTAVQNGLPRPSKVKKVLIHSEVNEVADEMYRMLEHDVVKYPVDDGKTKKSKKRKKSSNAVAVPNLQEFSDSEMKRARQMVQIEASLFGVNDVWKSQDASVLGTKWDEVQARYLSKAEGEGKSGVSFQFSTSDEDKLRAVQARFAELKETEQFLAKRAQKLDERAKVVNGGFYRRAQQGLELLRDQMTELQNTAIEQACFENLSSLETRALETRMARLANEVNSQQLIEVKLQKQYAALVQEQH
;
A
#
# COMPACT_ATOMS: atom_id res chain seq x y z
N MET A 1 -24.69 -54.07 10.20
CA MET A 1 -23.21 -54.17 10.14
C MET A 1 -22.68 -53.12 9.18
N ARG A 2 -22.23 -51.97 9.70
CA ARG A 2 -21.46 -50.99 8.93
C ARG A 2 -19.99 -51.38 9.07
N LYS A 3 -19.32 -51.75 7.97
CA LYS A 3 -17.86 -51.90 7.94
C LYS A 3 -17.25 -50.54 7.64
N ASN A 4 -16.38 -50.15 8.55
CA ASN A 4 -15.71 -48.86 8.66
C ASN A 4 -14.29 -49.07 8.10
N ASP A 5 -13.92 -48.38 7.03
CA ASP A 5 -12.55 -48.39 6.53
C ASP A 5 -11.75 -47.29 7.26
N PRO A 6 -10.64 -47.63 7.95
CA PRO A 6 -9.81 -46.64 8.62
C PRO A 6 -8.81 -46.02 7.64
N ILE A 7 -8.98 -44.74 7.32
CA ILE A 7 -7.94 -43.95 6.65
C ILE A 7 -6.79 -43.75 7.65
N ASN A 8 -5.65 -44.36 7.35
CA ASN A 8 -4.39 -44.19 8.06
C ASN A 8 -3.99 -42.71 8.12
N ALA A 9 -4.04 -42.12 9.32
CA ALA A 9 -3.48 -40.80 9.59
C ALA A 9 -1.97 -40.93 9.79
N ILE A 10 -1.19 -40.64 8.74
CA ILE A 10 0.27 -40.51 8.82
C ILE A 10 0.59 -39.23 9.60
N LYS A 11 1.11 -39.37 10.81
CA LYS A 11 1.62 -38.25 11.63
C LYS A 11 2.98 -37.80 11.07
N ARG A 12 3.13 -36.50 10.82
CA ARG A 12 4.39 -35.87 10.39
C ARG A 12 5.39 -35.87 11.55
N THR A 13 6.62 -36.30 11.30
CA THR A 13 7.71 -36.24 12.28
C THR A 13 8.15 -34.78 12.48
N PRO A 14 8.39 -34.34 13.73
CA PRO A 14 8.86 -32.99 14.03
C PRO A 14 10.26 -32.74 13.44
N LEU A 15 10.46 -31.53 12.92
CA LEU A 15 11.68 -31.08 12.24
C LEU A 15 12.79 -30.81 13.27
N GLU A 16 13.84 -31.63 13.28
CA GLU A 16 15.05 -31.40 14.06
C GLU A 16 16.00 -30.50 13.25
N LEU A 17 16.18 -29.27 13.71
CA LEU A 17 17.15 -28.34 13.12
C LEU A 17 18.54 -28.58 13.75
N PRO A 18 19.63 -28.44 12.96
CA PRO A 18 20.97 -28.47 13.51
C PRO A 18 21.20 -27.29 14.47
N ALA A 19 21.94 -27.54 15.55
CA ALA A 19 22.24 -26.54 16.57
C ALA A 19 22.93 -25.30 15.96
N PRO A 20 22.63 -24.08 16.46
CA PRO A 20 23.27 -22.86 15.97
C PRO A 20 24.79 -22.96 16.13
N VAL A 21 25.51 -22.69 15.04
CA VAL A 21 26.97 -22.82 14.93
C VAL A 21 27.72 -21.70 15.69
N VAL A 22 27.00 -20.69 16.18
CA VAL A 22 27.59 -19.56 16.90
C VAL A 22 27.22 -19.67 18.38
N SER A 23 28.23 -19.72 19.22
CA SER A 23 28.07 -19.75 20.67
C SER A 23 27.61 -18.39 21.22
N ASN A 24 26.88 -18.37 22.33
CA ASN A 24 26.45 -17.12 22.96
C ASN A 24 27.65 -16.24 23.39
N ASP A 25 28.80 -16.85 23.64
CA ASP A 25 30.02 -16.14 24.01
C ASP A 25 30.59 -15.36 22.81
N GLU A 26 30.60 -15.95 21.61
CA GLU A 26 30.99 -15.27 20.37
C GLU A 26 30.05 -14.12 20.03
N LEU A 27 28.74 -14.27 20.30
CA LEU A 27 27.78 -13.17 20.17
C LEU A 27 28.06 -12.04 21.17
N SER A 28 28.48 -12.38 22.39
CA SER A 28 28.86 -11.39 23.41
C SER A 28 30.13 -10.62 23.03
N ASP A 29 31.10 -11.31 22.42
CA ASP A 29 32.37 -10.71 22.01
C ASP A 29 32.21 -9.88 20.73
N LEU A 30 31.33 -10.29 19.81
CA LEU A 30 30.93 -9.47 18.67
C LEU A 30 30.20 -8.18 19.12
N ALA A 31 29.37 -8.25 20.16
CA ALA A 31 28.71 -7.08 20.73
C ALA A 31 29.71 -6.14 21.40
N LYS A 32 30.67 -6.67 22.17
CA LYS A 32 31.75 -5.88 22.79
C LYS A 32 32.64 -5.22 21.74
N LEU A 33 33.02 -5.95 20.67
CA LEU A 33 33.80 -5.40 19.56
C LEU A 33 33.06 -4.25 18.85
N GLY A 34 31.74 -4.39 18.68
CA GLY A 34 30.88 -3.33 18.15
C GLY A 34 30.83 -2.08 19.04
N MET A 35 30.84 -2.25 20.36
CA MET A 35 30.89 -1.14 21.33
C MET A 35 32.24 -0.42 21.36
N HIS A 36 33.35 -1.14 21.16
CA HIS A 36 34.68 -0.51 21.08
C HIS A 36 34.86 0.33 19.82
N ALA A 37 34.28 -0.09 18.69
CA ALA A 37 34.31 0.68 17.44
C ALA A 37 33.52 2.00 17.57
N THR A 38 32.38 2.00 18.26
CA THR A 38 31.60 3.22 18.49
C THR A 38 32.24 4.14 19.52
N HIS A 39 32.87 3.59 20.57
CA HIS A 39 33.58 4.37 21.58
C HIS A 39 34.86 5.03 21.02
N ALA A 40 35.61 4.34 20.15
CA ALA A 40 36.76 4.90 19.47
C ALA A 40 36.38 6.04 18.51
N ALA A 41 35.23 5.92 17.82
CA ALA A 41 34.69 6.98 16.99
C ALA A 41 34.26 8.21 17.82
N ALA A 42 33.71 7.99 19.03
CA ALA A 42 33.30 9.07 19.94
C ALA A 42 34.49 9.83 20.53
N LEU A 43 35.60 9.15 20.88
CA LEU A 43 36.81 9.81 21.36
C LEU A 43 37.54 10.61 20.27
N ALA A 44 37.43 10.19 19.01
CA ALA A 44 37.93 10.97 17.86
C ALA A 44 37.12 12.25 17.57
N LEU A 45 35.91 12.37 18.13
CA LEU A 45 35.02 13.53 18.01
C LEU A 45 35.35 14.65 19.03
N GLU A 46 36.07 14.35 20.12
CA GLU A 46 36.33 15.30 21.22
C GLU A 46 37.60 16.16 21.01
N ASN A 47 38.57 15.68 20.22
CA ASN A 47 39.80 16.42 19.92
C ASN A 47 39.65 17.26 18.63
N GLY A 48 39.31 18.54 18.80
CA GLY A 48 39.08 19.49 17.71
C GLY A 48 40.33 19.84 16.90
N SER A 49 40.46 19.30 15.68
CA SER A 49 41.38 19.81 14.65
C SER A 49 41.07 19.36 13.20
N ALA A 50 39.96 18.67 12.92
CA ALA A 50 39.73 18.10 11.58
C ALA A 50 38.29 18.33 11.10
N THR A 51 37.98 19.56 10.67
CA THR A 51 36.68 19.94 10.10
C THR A 51 36.61 19.81 8.58
N GLU A 52 37.74 19.61 7.87
CA GLU A 52 37.76 19.62 6.39
C GLU A 52 37.52 18.24 5.74
N THR A 53 37.81 17.13 6.40
CA THR A 53 37.57 15.77 5.86
C THR A 53 36.13 15.27 6.08
N ARG A 54 35.29 16.05 6.77
CA ARG A 54 33.88 15.69 7.10
C ARG A 54 32.97 15.58 5.87
N ALA A 55 33.29 16.24 4.76
CA ALA A 55 32.48 16.15 3.53
C ALA A 55 32.76 14.87 2.70
N LEU A 56 33.81 14.11 3.04
CA LEU A 56 34.25 12.91 2.32
C LEU A 56 34.01 11.60 3.08
N MET A 57 33.70 11.66 4.38
CA MET A 57 33.33 10.50 5.18
C MET A 57 31.81 10.53 5.42
N GLY A 58 31.09 9.68 4.70
CA GLY A 58 29.62 9.59 4.81
C GLY A 58 29.19 9.17 6.21
N ASP A 59 28.16 9.85 6.74
CA ASP A 59 27.48 9.49 7.99
C ASP A 59 26.84 8.09 7.83
N TYR A 60 27.39 7.08 8.52
CA TYR A 60 26.80 5.75 8.63
C TYR A 60 25.90 5.59 9.87
N SER A 61 25.60 6.67 10.59
CA SER A 61 24.70 6.67 11.76
C SER A 61 23.22 6.87 11.39
N ALA A 62 22.92 7.10 10.11
CA ALA A 62 21.56 7.25 9.62
C ALA A 62 21.31 6.33 8.41
N THR A 63 21.09 5.04 8.65
CA THR A 63 20.31 4.24 7.70
C THR A 63 18.85 4.74 7.75
N PRO A 64 18.31 5.36 6.69
CA PRO A 64 16.89 5.58 6.61
C PRO A 64 16.25 4.22 6.32
N LEU A 65 15.66 3.59 7.34
CA LEU A 65 14.70 2.52 7.09
C LEU A 65 13.50 3.13 6.35
N ARG A 66 13.59 3.11 5.02
CA ARG A 66 12.44 3.28 4.14
C ARG A 66 11.51 2.09 4.40
N SER A 67 10.48 2.34 5.20
CA SER A 67 9.29 1.49 5.28
C SER A 67 8.65 1.44 3.88
N THR A 68 8.88 0.35 3.15
CA THR A 68 8.12 -0.01 1.97
C THR A 68 7.01 -0.96 2.38
N THR A 69 5.85 -0.40 2.70
CA THR A 69 4.59 -1.12 2.72
C THR A 69 4.08 -1.29 1.28
N GLY A 70 4.21 -2.52 0.75
CA GLY A 70 3.30 -3.08 -0.27
C GLY A 70 3.88 -3.29 -1.68
N GLY A 71 4.09 -4.55 -2.06
CA GLY A 71 4.26 -4.94 -3.46
C GLY A 71 5.09 -6.21 -3.63
N ALA A 72 4.42 -7.36 -3.78
CA ALA A 72 5.04 -8.62 -4.13
C ALA A 72 5.74 -8.51 -5.49
N THR A 73 7.07 -8.48 -5.48
CA THR A 73 7.91 -8.80 -6.63
C THR A 73 8.41 -10.22 -6.43
N ALA A 74 8.27 -11.04 -7.47
CA ALA A 74 8.68 -12.42 -7.47
C ALA A 74 10.18 -12.52 -7.23
N THR A 75 10.57 -13.20 -6.16
CA THR A 75 11.95 -13.64 -5.96
C THR A 75 12.25 -14.74 -6.97
N PRO A 76 13.34 -14.67 -7.75
CA PRO A 76 13.78 -15.81 -8.53
C PRO A 76 14.09 -16.95 -7.55
N SER A 77 13.53 -18.12 -7.85
CA SER A 77 13.74 -19.37 -7.13
C SER A 77 15.25 -19.66 -7.05
N SER A 78 15.86 -19.44 -5.88
CA SER A 78 17.11 -20.10 -5.55
C SER A 78 16.80 -21.59 -5.49
N ARG A 79 17.34 -22.39 -6.43
CA ARG A 79 17.25 -23.86 -6.35
C ARG A 79 17.83 -24.29 -5.01
N ASP A 80 17.20 -25.27 -4.37
CA ASP A 80 17.63 -25.75 -3.07
C ASP A 80 19.06 -26.29 -3.16
N VAL A 81 19.91 -25.99 -2.18
CA VAL A 81 21.33 -26.38 -2.16
C VAL A 81 21.49 -27.90 -2.35
N HIS A 82 20.54 -28.68 -1.81
CA HIS A 82 20.47 -30.12 -1.98
C HIS A 82 20.21 -30.56 -3.44
N GLU A 83 19.37 -29.85 -4.19
CA GLU A 83 19.10 -30.14 -5.60
C GLU A 83 20.34 -29.86 -6.46
N ASN A 84 21.07 -28.77 -6.18
CA ASN A 84 22.32 -28.48 -6.87
C ASN A 84 23.38 -29.55 -6.60
N ILE A 85 23.48 -30.06 -5.36
CA ILE A 85 24.42 -31.14 -5.01
C ILE A 85 24.04 -32.44 -5.74
N MET A 86 22.76 -32.82 -5.76
CA MET A 86 22.29 -34.02 -6.46
C MET A 86 22.53 -33.92 -7.98
N GLN A 87 22.31 -32.75 -8.55
CA GLN A 87 22.50 -32.50 -9.98
C GLN A 87 24.00 -32.51 -10.35
N GLU A 88 24.87 -31.99 -9.49
CA GLU A 88 26.32 -32.07 -9.65
C GLU A 88 26.83 -33.52 -9.53
N THR A 89 26.30 -34.31 -8.59
CA THR A 89 26.66 -35.73 -8.48
C THR A 89 26.21 -36.53 -9.71
N ALA A 90 25.03 -36.22 -10.26
CA ALA A 90 24.55 -36.83 -11.51
C ALA A 90 25.47 -36.49 -12.70
N ASN A 91 25.89 -35.23 -12.83
CA ASN A 91 26.84 -34.80 -13.86
C ASN A 91 28.20 -35.50 -13.74
N LEU A 92 28.72 -35.65 -12.51
CA LEU A 92 30.00 -36.32 -12.26
C LEU A 92 29.93 -37.81 -12.60
N LEU A 93 28.80 -38.46 -12.29
CA LEU A 93 28.55 -39.85 -12.68
C LEU A 93 28.46 -39.99 -14.22
N ALA A 94 27.83 -39.04 -14.89
CA ALA A 94 27.70 -39.01 -16.34
C ALA A 94 29.07 -38.81 -17.05
N MET A 95 29.94 -37.96 -16.49
CA MET A 95 31.31 -37.78 -16.97
C MET A 95 32.22 -38.98 -16.68
N ARG A 96 32.03 -39.67 -15.55
CA ARG A 96 32.80 -40.89 -15.25
C ARG A 96 32.50 -42.01 -16.25
N ASN A 97 31.26 -42.07 -16.72
CA ASN A 97 30.81 -43.15 -17.61
C ASN A 97 31.06 -42.84 -19.09
N SER A 98 31.44 -41.61 -19.45
CA SER A 98 31.79 -41.26 -20.83
C SER A 98 33.25 -41.60 -21.15
N THR A 99 33.48 -42.15 -22.34
CA THR A 99 34.82 -42.48 -22.83
C THR A 99 35.54 -41.20 -23.24
N THR A 100 36.86 -41.14 -23.02
CA THR A 100 37.66 -39.93 -23.24
C THR A 100 37.49 -39.39 -24.68
N PRO A 101 37.42 -38.06 -24.88
CA PRO A 101 37.12 -37.44 -26.19
C PRO A 101 38.04 -37.84 -27.35
N LEU A 102 39.23 -38.38 -27.06
CA LEU A 102 40.22 -38.81 -28.05
C LEU A 102 39.79 -40.06 -28.85
N LEU A 103 38.83 -40.85 -28.34
CA LEU A 103 38.34 -42.06 -29.00
C LEU A 103 37.16 -41.80 -29.96
N GLY A 104 36.73 -40.54 -30.11
CA GLY A 104 35.67 -40.15 -31.03
C GLY A 104 34.29 -40.69 -30.62
N GLY A 105 33.68 -40.05 -29.63
CA GLY A 105 32.30 -40.31 -29.19
C GLY A 105 31.53 -39.00 -28.98
N GLU A 106 30.20 -39.10 -28.96
CA GLU A 106 29.30 -37.97 -28.72
C GLU A 106 29.43 -37.48 -27.26
N ASN A 107 29.56 -36.17 -27.07
CA ASN A 107 29.72 -35.58 -25.74
C ASN A 107 28.41 -35.68 -24.94
N VAL A 108 28.52 -36.04 -23.67
CA VAL A 108 27.36 -36.10 -22.76
C VAL A 108 26.91 -34.70 -22.39
N GLU A 109 25.62 -34.39 -22.57
CA GLU A 109 25.01 -33.12 -22.19
C GLU A 109 24.94 -33.00 -20.65
N LEU A 110 25.55 -31.95 -20.09
CA LEU A 110 25.59 -31.69 -18.65
C LEU A 110 24.61 -30.57 -18.29
N TYR A 111 23.87 -30.74 -17.19
CA TYR A 111 22.94 -29.72 -16.71
C TYR A 111 23.62 -28.68 -15.80
N GLU A 112 23.14 -27.43 -15.78
CA GLU A 112 23.74 -26.33 -14.99
C GLU A 112 23.76 -26.64 -13.48
N GLY A 113 24.96 -26.76 -12.90
CA GLY A 113 25.20 -27.02 -11.48
C GLY A 113 25.62 -25.79 -10.67
N THR A 114 26.50 -26.00 -9.68
CA THR A 114 26.93 -25.00 -8.69
C THR A 114 27.86 -23.89 -9.22
N GLY A 115 28.25 -23.92 -10.49
CA GLY A 115 29.12 -22.92 -11.12
C GLY A 115 30.63 -23.09 -10.84
N TYR A 116 31.03 -24.18 -10.18
CA TYR A 116 32.42 -24.47 -9.78
C TYR A 116 33.10 -25.55 -10.64
N ALA A 117 33.05 -25.41 -11.96
CA ALA A 117 33.65 -26.39 -12.89
C ALA A 117 35.15 -26.17 -13.18
N GLY A 118 35.87 -25.30 -12.44
CA GLY A 118 37.29 -25.04 -12.69
C GLY A 118 37.98 -24.06 -11.73
N ALA A 119 39.26 -23.78 -11.97
CA ALA A 119 40.16 -22.97 -11.13
C ALA A 119 39.80 -21.46 -11.04
N THR A 120 38.73 -21.03 -11.70
CA THR A 120 38.15 -19.69 -11.57
C THR A 120 36.64 -19.82 -11.40
N PRO A 121 36.02 -19.24 -10.36
CA PRO A 121 34.57 -19.31 -10.17
C PRO A 121 33.87 -18.59 -11.33
N SER A 122 33.03 -19.31 -12.08
CA SER A 122 32.28 -18.74 -13.20
C SER A 122 31.04 -18.02 -12.69
N ARG A 123 30.91 -16.74 -13.05
CA ARG A 123 29.65 -16.00 -12.89
C ARG A 123 28.54 -16.68 -13.69
N THR A 124 27.34 -16.66 -13.10
CA THR A 124 26.10 -17.23 -13.63
C THR A 124 25.77 -16.69 -15.04
N PRO A 125 25.27 -17.54 -15.96
CA PRO A 125 24.75 -17.08 -17.24
C PRO A 125 23.33 -16.52 -17.06
N SER A 126 23.14 -15.24 -17.39
CA SER A 126 21.88 -14.79 -17.99
C SER A 126 22.06 -14.89 -19.50
N SER A 127 21.09 -15.51 -20.16
CA SER A 127 21.14 -15.92 -21.56
C SER A 127 21.52 -14.80 -22.54
N ALA A 128 22.33 -15.20 -23.53
CA ALA A 128 22.48 -14.70 -24.89
C ALA A 128 23.18 -13.33 -25.06
N MET A 129 24.46 -13.31 -25.47
CA MET A 129 24.99 -13.37 -26.86
C MET A 129 24.90 -11.99 -27.56
N SER A 130 25.93 -11.43 -28.21
CA SER A 130 27.25 -11.92 -28.62
C SER A 130 28.11 -10.79 -29.20
N ASN A 131 29.43 -10.88 -28.97
CA ASN A 131 30.54 -10.56 -29.89
C ASN A 131 30.84 -9.07 -30.22
N VAL A 132 32.09 -8.59 -30.38
CA VAL A 132 33.45 -9.16 -30.40
C VAL A 132 34.45 -7.98 -30.35
N VAL A 133 35.71 -8.29 -30.00
CA VAL A 133 36.98 -7.53 -30.15
C VAL A 133 37.57 -6.86 -28.90
N SER A 134 38.80 -7.34 -28.65
CA SER A 134 39.80 -7.00 -27.66
C SER A 134 40.35 -5.56 -27.68
N GLU A 135 40.99 -5.25 -26.55
CA GLU A 135 42.33 -4.63 -26.42
C GLU A 135 42.41 -3.21 -25.81
N LYS A 136 43.26 -3.12 -24.76
CA LYS A 136 43.87 -1.96 -24.07
C LYS A 136 43.20 -1.41 -22.79
N THR A 137 43.88 -1.69 -21.68
CA THR A 137 44.02 -0.89 -20.42
C THR A 137 44.59 0.52 -20.67
N PRO A 138 44.63 1.47 -19.69
CA PRO A 138 43.91 1.62 -18.42
C PRO A 138 43.27 3.04 -18.24
N MET A 139 42.66 3.28 -17.07
CA MET A 139 42.41 4.58 -16.42
C MET A 139 41.00 5.22 -16.47
N SER A 140 40.48 5.37 -15.25
CA SER A 140 39.68 6.50 -14.73
C SER A 140 38.29 6.74 -15.30
N ALA A 141 37.28 6.11 -14.70
CA ALA A 141 35.87 6.49 -14.84
C ALA A 141 35.45 7.42 -13.69
N GLY A 142 35.81 8.70 -13.80
CA GLY A 142 34.97 9.78 -13.31
C GLY A 142 34.16 10.34 -14.48
N ARG A 143 32.90 10.73 -14.20
CA ARG A 143 31.96 11.55 -15.01
C ARG A 143 30.80 10.79 -15.72
N THR A 144 29.63 10.91 -15.09
CA THR A 144 28.29 11.26 -15.61
C THR A 144 27.89 10.87 -17.05
N PRO A 145 26.75 10.16 -17.26
CA PRO A 145 26.09 10.17 -18.56
C PRO A 145 25.17 11.40 -18.65
N LEU A 146 25.68 12.45 -19.30
CA LEU A 146 24.86 13.48 -19.92
C LEU A 146 24.85 13.22 -21.44
N ARG A 147 23.87 12.44 -21.91
CA ARG A 147 23.44 12.32 -23.31
C ARG A 147 22.17 11.46 -23.32
N ASP A 148 21.04 11.88 -23.90
CA ASP A 148 20.88 12.04 -25.33
C ASP A 148 19.71 12.98 -25.66
N GLU A 149 19.96 14.00 -26.49
CA GLU A 149 18.97 14.95 -27.04
C GLU A 149 18.37 14.46 -28.38
N LEU A 150 18.58 13.19 -28.75
CA LEU A 150 18.09 12.63 -30.02
C LEU A 150 17.25 11.34 -29.89
N GLY A 151 16.86 10.93 -28.68
CA GLY A 151 15.87 9.87 -28.49
C GLY A 151 16.24 8.52 -29.12
N ILE A 152 17.53 8.13 -29.10
CA ILE A 152 18.01 6.94 -29.80
C ILE A 152 17.90 5.65 -28.96
N ASN A 153 17.55 5.74 -27.67
CA ASN A 153 17.24 4.56 -26.85
C ASN A 153 15.74 4.47 -26.52
N PRO A 154 14.99 3.49 -27.06
CA PRO A 154 13.64 3.20 -26.56
C PRO A 154 13.75 2.70 -25.11
N GLU A 155 13.05 3.38 -24.21
CA GLU A 155 13.07 3.10 -22.78
C GLU A 155 12.38 1.75 -22.51
N GLN A 156 13.15 0.68 -22.43
CA GLN A 156 12.67 -0.60 -21.94
C GLN A 156 12.90 -0.67 -20.42
N LEU A 157 12.30 0.30 -19.71
CA LEU A 157 12.31 0.34 -18.25
C LEU A 157 10.97 -0.16 -17.73
N TYR A 158 10.95 -1.43 -17.33
CA TYR A 158 9.84 -2.04 -16.61
C TYR A 158 9.63 -1.33 -15.26
N GLY A 159 8.67 -0.41 -15.21
CA GLY A 159 8.23 0.31 -14.01
C GLY A 159 6.93 1.06 -14.31
N THR A 160 5.99 1.09 -13.36
CA THR A 160 4.61 1.52 -13.56
C THR A 160 4.46 2.88 -14.28
N GLU A 161 3.79 2.88 -15.44
CA GLU A 161 3.57 4.02 -16.35
C GLU A 161 3.04 5.31 -15.68
N ALA A 162 2.36 5.20 -14.53
CA ALA A 162 1.77 6.34 -13.82
C ALA A 162 2.78 7.17 -13.00
N GLU A 163 3.86 6.56 -12.50
CA GLU A 163 4.90 7.30 -11.76
C GLU A 163 5.92 7.94 -12.71
N ASN A 164 6.26 7.25 -13.81
CA ASN A 164 7.15 7.78 -14.85
C ASN A 164 6.56 9.01 -15.55
N ALA A 165 5.25 9.05 -15.84
CA ALA A 165 4.62 10.22 -16.47
C ALA A 165 4.69 11.50 -15.61
N LYS A 166 4.58 11.38 -14.28
CA LYS A 166 4.72 12.52 -13.37
C LYS A 166 6.18 12.96 -13.23
N ALA A 167 7.11 12.00 -13.16
CA ALA A 167 8.54 12.28 -13.08
C ALA A 167 9.06 12.94 -14.37
N GLU A 168 8.61 12.48 -15.53
CA GLU A 168 8.95 13.02 -16.83
C GLU A 168 8.35 14.41 -17.06
N LYS A 169 7.08 14.63 -16.68
CA LYS A 169 6.45 15.96 -16.69
C LYS A 169 7.15 16.95 -15.75
N ALA A 170 7.68 16.49 -14.63
CA ALA A 170 8.49 17.32 -13.74
C ALA A 170 9.86 17.65 -14.35
N ARG A 171 10.48 16.71 -15.07
CA ARG A 171 11.75 16.92 -15.78
C ARG A 171 11.61 17.92 -16.93
N THR A 172 10.59 17.79 -17.78
CA THR A 172 10.33 18.74 -18.89
C THR A 172 10.01 20.13 -18.37
N LYS A 173 9.24 20.24 -17.27
CA LYS A 173 8.97 21.53 -16.62
C LYS A 173 10.23 22.20 -16.08
N ARG A 174 11.17 21.43 -15.53
CA ARG A 174 12.48 21.95 -15.07
C ARG A 174 13.34 22.42 -16.24
N LEU A 175 13.35 21.68 -17.35
CA LEU A 175 14.08 22.06 -18.57
C LEU A 175 13.52 23.35 -19.16
N ALA A 176 12.19 23.46 -19.30
CA ALA A 176 11.53 24.69 -19.76
C ALA A 176 11.80 25.90 -18.85
N ALA A 177 11.84 25.69 -17.53
CA ALA A 177 12.21 26.74 -16.58
C ALA A 177 13.68 27.17 -16.71
N SER A 178 14.58 26.22 -17.00
CA SER A 178 15.99 26.52 -17.27
C SER A 178 16.17 27.31 -18.56
N LEU A 179 15.45 26.94 -19.63
CA LEU A 179 15.45 27.67 -20.89
C LEU A 179 14.88 29.08 -20.74
N ARG A 180 13.76 29.24 -20.02
CA ARG A 180 13.21 30.57 -19.71
C ARG A 180 14.21 31.44 -18.96
N LYS A 181 14.87 30.91 -17.92
CA LYS A 181 15.95 31.64 -17.25
C LYS A 181 17.11 31.99 -18.20
N GLY A 182 17.43 31.12 -19.14
CA GLY A 182 18.42 31.38 -20.18
C GLY A 182 18.00 32.53 -21.10
N PHE A 183 16.75 32.57 -21.55
CA PHE A 183 16.22 33.64 -22.37
C PHE A 183 16.06 34.96 -21.60
N ASP A 184 15.64 34.92 -20.34
CA ASP A 184 15.54 36.09 -19.47
C ASP A 184 16.92 36.67 -19.11
N SER A 185 17.98 35.86 -19.21
CA SER A 185 19.37 36.30 -19.01
C SER A 185 20.00 36.94 -20.25
N LEU A 186 19.31 36.91 -21.40
CA LEU A 186 19.79 37.58 -22.59
C LEU A 186 19.56 39.09 -22.46
N PRO A 187 20.58 39.93 -22.74
CA PRO A 187 20.41 41.38 -22.80
C PRO A 187 19.30 41.73 -23.79
N ALA A 188 18.50 42.75 -23.46
CA ALA A 188 17.44 43.22 -24.36
C ALA A 188 18.02 43.51 -25.76
N PRO A 189 17.36 43.04 -26.84
CA PRO A 189 17.89 43.15 -28.19
C PRO A 189 18.08 44.62 -28.55
N GLN A 190 19.32 45.04 -28.83
CA GLN A 190 19.65 46.44 -29.13
C GLN A 190 19.50 46.83 -30.60
N ASN A 191 19.07 45.90 -31.46
CA ASN A 191 18.87 46.17 -32.88
C ASN A 191 17.41 45.90 -33.27
N GLU A 192 16.61 46.95 -33.40
CA GLU A 192 15.30 46.92 -34.06
C GLU A 192 15.54 46.85 -35.57
N TYR A 193 15.49 45.65 -36.15
CA TYR A 193 15.44 45.51 -37.61
C TYR A 193 13.99 45.67 -38.05
N GLU A 194 13.65 46.85 -38.56
CA GLU A 194 12.44 47.05 -39.36
C GLU A 194 12.60 46.21 -40.63
N ILE A 195 11.94 45.05 -40.67
CA ILE A 195 11.91 44.22 -41.88
C ILE A 195 11.04 44.96 -42.88
N ASN A 196 11.67 45.85 -43.66
CA ASN A 196 11.05 46.45 -44.83
C ASN A 196 10.86 45.35 -45.86
N ILE A 197 9.68 44.74 -45.83
CA ILE A 197 9.19 43.85 -46.87
C ILE A 197 9.17 44.69 -48.16
N PRO A 198 9.97 44.38 -49.19
CA PRO A 198 9.90 45.08 -50.45
C PRO A 198 8.50 44.87 -51.05
N GLU A 199 7.81 45.96 -51.39
CA GLU A 199 6.58 45.90 -52.18
C GLU A 199 6.88 45.27 -53.54
N LYS A 200 6.71 43.95 -53.64
CA LYS A 200 6.61 43.30 -54.94
C LYS A 200 5.23 43.56 -55.50
N GLU A 201 5.22 44.16 -56.68
CA GLU A 201 4.06 44.42 -57.51
C GLU A 201 3.11 43.22 -57.58
N LYS A 202 1.82 43.55 -57.45
CA LYS A 202 0.70 42.64 -57.56
C LYS A 202 0.70 41.99 -58.95
N VAL A 203 0.91 40.69 -58.98
CA VAL A 203 0.43 39.84 -60.08
C VAL A 203 -0.62 38.91 -59.48
N ASP A 204 -1.82 38.97 -60.05
CA ASP A 204 -3.00 38.20 -59.67
C ASP A 204 -2.71 36.71 -59.53
N ASP A 205 -2.82 36.19 -58.31
CA ASP A 205 -3.20 34.81 -58.05
C ASP A 205 -4.18 34.76 -56.87
N ASN A 206 -5.43 35.02 -57.23
CA ASN A 206 -6.57 35.06 -56.33
C ASN A 206 -7.03 33.61 -56.05
N ARG A 207 -6.44 32.94 -55.04
CA ARG A 207 -7.01 31.89 -54.14
C ARG A 207 -5.93 30.93 -53.61
N THR A 208 -5.14 31.38 -52.67
CA THR A 208 -4.70 30.52 -51.57
C THR A 208 -5.07 31.25 -50.29
N SER A 209 -6.20 30.87 -49.69
CA SER A 209 -6.54 31.33 -48.34
C SER A 209 -5.32 31.10 -47.46
N ASN A 210 -4.93 32.14 -46.72
CA ASN A 210 -3.95 32.06 -45.66
C ASN A 210 -4.38 30.95 -44.68
N ARG A 211 -3.98 29.71 -44.93
CA ARG A 211 -3.79 28.69 -43.91
C ARG A 211 -2.60 29.17 -43.09
N ARG A 212 -2.81 30.17 -42.23
CA ARG A 212 -1.97 30.30 -41.05
C ARG A 212 -2.10 28.95 -40.38
N GLU A 213 -1.01 28.21 -40.26
CA GLU A 213 -1.01 26.98 -39.49
C GLU A 213 -1.45 27.38 -38.07
N GLU A 214 -2.70 27.09 -37.74
CA GLU A 214 -3.23 27.29 -36.39
C GLU A 214 -2.27 26.64 -35.41
N ASP A 215 -1.94 27.37 -34.34
CA ASP A 215 -1.11 26.89 -33.25
C ASP A 215 -1.64 25.50 -32.82
N ALA A 216 -0.73 24.55 -32.58
CA ALA A 216 -1.09 23.16 -32.35
C ALA A 216 -2.12 23.02 -31.21
N GLY A 217 -2.07 23.92 -30.23
CA GLY A 217 -3.04 24.00 -29.14
C GLY A 217 -4.46 24.43 -29.55
N GLU A 218 -4.62 25.34 -30.51
CA GLU A 218 -5.96 25.79 -30.96
C GLU A 218 -6.67 24.71 -31.78
N ARG A 219 -5.92 23.98 -32.61
CA ARG A 219 -6.43 22.83 -33.35
C ARG A 219 -6.89 21.72 -32.39
N GLU A 220 -6.07 21.44 -31.37
CA GLU A 220 -6.39 20.43 -30.37
C GLU A 220 -7.64 20.82 -29.56
N VAL A 221 -7.77 22.09 -29.15
CA VAL A 221 -8.95 22.59 -28.42
C VAL A 221 -10.22 22.45 -29.28
N ARG A 222 -10.16 22.80 -30.57
CA ARG A 222 -11.32 22.64 -31.46
C ARG A 222 -11.70 21.18 -31.64
N GLU A 223 -10.72 20.30 -31.84
CA GLU A 223 -10.97 18.87 -31.99
C GLU A 223 -11.50 18.25 -30.69
N GLN A 224 -11.00 18.69 -29.53
CA GLN A 224 -11.54 18.29 -28.23
C GLN A 224 -12.99 18.75 -28.06
N GLN A 225 -13.32 20.01 -28.40
CA GLN A 225 -14.69 20.52 -28.36
C GLN A 225 -15.63 19.74 -29.31
N GLN A 226 -15.16 19.41 -30.52
CA GLN A 226 -15.94 18.60 -31.46
C GLN A 226 -16.18 17.19 -30.92
N ARG A 227 -15.15 16.54 -30.36
CA ARG A 227 -15.27 15.23 -29.72
C ARG A 227 -16.16 15.27 -28.47
N GLU A 228 -16.15 16.35 -27.71
CA GLU A 228 -17.05 16.55 -26.57
C GLU A 228 -18.49 16.71 -27.01
N LEU A 229 -18.74 17.53 -28.03
CA LEU A 229 -20.06 17.75 -28.58
C LEU A 229 -20.62 16.45 -29.19
N GLU A 230 -19.79 15.67 -29.88
CA GLU A 230 -20.15 14.34 -30.38
C GLU A 230 -20.46 13.37 -29.24
N ARG A 231 -19.63 13.32 -28.20
CA ARG A 231 -19.91 12.52 -26.99
C ARG A 231 -21.19 12.94 -26.29
N GLU A 232 -21.50 14.23 -26.22
CA GLU A 232 -22.76 14.72 -25.66
C GLU A 232 -23.97 14.34 -26.52
N ARG A 233 -23.84 14.42 -27.84
CA ARG A 233 -24.89 13.96 -28.78
C ARG A 233 -25.13 12.48 -28.63
N GLU A 234 -24.07 11.68 -28.57
CA GLU A 234 -24.17 10.25 -28.30
C GLU A 234 -24.83 9.97 -26.95
N LEU A 235 -24.42 10.65 -25.87
CA LEU A 235 -25.04 10.50 -24.55
C LEU A 235 -26.52 10.82 -24.59
N LYS A 236 -26.93 11.90 -25.26
CA LYS A 236 -28.35 12.30 -25.42
C LYS A 236 -29.18 11.29 -26.22
N ARG A 237 -28.55 10.48 -27.07
CA ARG A 237 -29.18 9.36 -27.80
C ARG A 237 -29.29 8.07 -26.99
N ARG A 238 -28.59 7.96 -25.85
CA ARG A 238 -28.69 6.79 -24.96
C ARG A 238 -29.99 6.80 -24.16
N SER A 239 -30.33 5.68 -23.52
CA SER A 239 -31.47 5.59 -22.62
C SER A 239 -31.32 6.55 -21.43
N THR A 240 -32.45 7.05 -20.91
CA THR A 240 -32.47 7.98 -19.75
C THR A 240 -31.78 7.38 -18.52
N ALA A 241 -31.88 6.07 -18.32
CA ALA A 241 -31.19 5.35 -17.23
C ALA A 241 -29.66 5.36 -17.39
N VAL A 242 -29.15 5.34 -18.63
CA VAL A 242 -27.71 5.47 -18.92
C VAL A 242 -27.26 6.93 -18.75
N GLN A 243 -28.05 7.89 -19.22
CA GLN A 243 -27.76 9.33 -19.06
C GLN A 243 -27.65 9.75 -17.61
N ASN A 244 -28.58 9.28 -16.76
CA ASN A 244 -28.64 9.64 -15.34
C ASN A 244 -27.76 8.77 -14.44
N GLY A 245 -27.02 7.80 -15.00
CA GLY A 245 -26.19 6.89 -14.21
C GLY A 245 -26.96 6.06 -13.18
N LEU A 246 -28.24 5.78 -13.43
CA LEU A 246 -29.10 5.02 -12.51
C LEU A 246 -28.63 3.56 -12.40
N PRO A 247 -28.89 2.87 -11.27
CA PRO A 247 -28.55 1.46 -11.12
C PRO A 247 -29.30 0.61 -12.16
N ARG A 248 -28.55 -0.17 -12.95
CA ARG A 248 -29.08 -1.06 -13.98
C ARG A 248 -28.76 -2.52 -13.65
N PRO A 249 -29.62 -3.48 -14.04
CA PRO A 249 -29.35 -4.90 -13.83
C PRO A 249 -28.14 -5.36 -14.64
N SER A 250 -27.33 -6.26 -14.08
CA SER A 250 -26.21 -6.89 -14.80
C SER A 250 -26.64 -8.12 -15.61
N LYS A 251 -27.79 -8.71 -15.28
CA LYS A 251 -28.43 -9.83 -15.99
C LYS A 251 -29.93 -9.64 -15.97
N VAL A 252 -30.59 -9.90 -17.10
CA VAL A 252 -32.02 -9.73 -17.27
C VAL A 252 -32.61 -11.08 -17.67
N LYS A 253 -33.78 -11.44 -17.12
CA LYS A 253 -34.53 -12.65 -17.51
C LYS A 253 -35.89 -12.22 -18.04
N LYS A 254 -36.27 -12.71 -19.23
CA LYS A 254 -37.54 -12.35 -19.89
C LYS A 254 -38.76 -12.60 -19.00
N VAL A 255 -38.73 -13.69 -18.22
CA VAL A 255 -39.79 -14.09 -17.28
C VAL A 255 -40.08 -13.04 -16.19
N LEU A 256 -39.16 -12.10 -15.92
CA LEU A 256 -39.36 -11.04 -14.93
C LEU A 256 -40.05 -9.80 -15.50
N ILE A 257 -40.13 -9.66 -16.83
CA ILE A 257 -40.74 -8.51 -17.49
C ILE A 257 -42.21 -8.84 -17.79
N HIS A 258 -43.11 -8.10 -17.15
CA HIS A 258 -44.54 -8.27 -17.29
C HIS A 258 -45.14 -7.00 -17.92
N SER A 259 -45.84 -7.15 -19.02
CA SER A 259 -46.67 -6.11 -19.65
C SER A 259 -47.97 -6.75 -20.12
N GLU A 260 -49.06 -6.00 -20.13
CA GLU A 260 -50.35 -6.45 -20.66
C GLU A 260 -50.28 -6.75 -22.17
N VAL A 261 -49.33 -6.09 -22.85
CA VAL A 261 -49.05 -6.28 -24.28
C VAL A 261 -47.72 -7.01 -24.44
N ASN A 262 -47.75 -8.24 -24.98
CA ASN A 262 -46.58 -9.09 -25.15
C ASN A 262 -45.48 -8.43 -26.02
N GLU A 263 -45.87 -7.68 -27.05
CA GLU A 263 -44.92 -6.98 -27.93
C GLU A 263 -44.09 -5.93 -27.18
N VAL A 264 -44.73 -5.23 -26.23
CA VAL A 264 -44.07 -4.25 -25.37
C VAL A 264 -43.08 -4.94 -24.41
N ALA A 265 -43.46 -6.09 -23.83
CA ALA A 265 -42.57 -6.86 -22.97
C ALA A 265 -41.32 -7.35 -23.73
N ASP A 266 -41.50 -7.77 -24.98
CA ASP A 266 -40.44 -8.24 -25.87
C ASP A 266 -39.48 -7.10 -26.27
N GLU A 267 -40.01 -5.91 -26.56
CA GLU A 267 -39.22 -4.72 -26.85
C GLU A 267 -38.45 -4.23 -25.62
N MET A 268 -39.10 -4.18 -24.45
CA MET A 268 -38.45 -3.85 -23.18
C MET A 268 -37.28 -4.80 -22.87
N TYR A 269 -37.49 -6.10 -23.09
CA TYR A 269 -36.45 -7.10 -22.91
C TYR A 269 -35.24 -6.83 -23.83
N ARG A 270 -35.48 -6.57 -25.12
CA ARG A 270 -34.43 -6.25 -26.10
C ARG A 270 -33.67 -4.97 -25.73
N MET A 271 -34.37 -3.94 -25.26
CA MET A 271 -33.76 -2.67 -24.83
C MET A 271 -32.83 -2.88 -23.63
N LEU A 272 -33.26 -3.67 -22.65
CA LEU A 272 -32.47 -3.99 -21.47
C LEU A 272 -31.26 -4.87 -21.79
N GLU A 273 -31.41 -5.87 -22.67
CA GLU A 273 -30.28 -6.69 -23.15
C GLU A 273 -29.24 -5.84 -23.91
N HIS A 274 -29.69 -4.92 -24.77
CA HIS A 274 -28.82 -3.98 -25.45
C HIS A 274 -28.03 -3.12 -24.46
N ASP A 275 -28.69 -2.55 -23.44
CA ASP A 275 -28.03 -1.71 -22.44
C ASP A 275 -27.01 -2.49 -21.58
N VAL A 276 -27.29 -3.77 -21.25
CA VAL A 276 -26.35 -4.64 -20.53
C VAL A 276 -25.07 -4.91 -21.33
N VAL A 277 -25.21 -5.17 -22.64
CA VAL A 277 -24.07 -5.53 -23.50
C VAL A 277 -23.30 -4.28 -23.97
N LYS A 278 -23.99 -3.22 -24.40
CA LYS A 278 -23.38 -2.00 -24.94
C LYS A 278 -22.91 -1.03 -23.85
N TYR A 279 -23.62 -0.96 -22.72
CA TYR A 279 -23.33 -0.06 -21.60
C TYR A 279 -23.26 -0.79 -20.25
N PRO A 280 -22.31 -1.75 -20.10
CA PRO A 280 -22.19 -2.55 -18.89
C PRO A 280 -21.94 -1.67 -17.66
N VAL A 281 -22.58 -2.03 -16.55
CA VAL A 281 -22.40 -1.34 -15.26
C VAL A 281 -21.03 -1.71 -14.67
N ASP A 282 -20.23 -0.70 -14.34
CA ASP A 282 -18.96 -0.89 -13.61
C ASP A 282 -19.27 -1.11 -12.13
N ASP A 283 -19.75 -2.32 -11.81
CA ASP A 283 -19.79 -2.79 -10.42
C ASP A 283 -18.33 -2.87 -9.97
N GLY A 284 -17.85 -1.87 -9.22
CA GLY A 284 -16.44 -1.70 -8.81
C GLY A 284 -15.75 -2.92 -8.13
N LYS A 285 -16.46 -4.04 -7.98
CA LYS A 285 -15.97 -5.38 -7.65
C LYS A 285 -15.19 -6.06 -8.80
N THR A 286 -15.32 -5.61 -10.05
CA THR A 286 -14.69 -6.27 -11.22
C THR A 286 -13.30 -5.74 -11.60
N LYS A 287 -12.85 -4.62 -11.02
CA LYS A 287 -11.51 -4.05 -11.31
C LYS A 287 -10.33 -4.89 -10.83
N LYS A 288 -10.54 -5.93 -10.01
CA LYS A 288 -9.48 -6.86 -9.56
C LYS A 288 -9.27 -8.10 -10.43
N SER A 289 -10.07 -8.31 -11.48
CA SER A 289 -9.88 -9.44 -12.40
C SER A 289 -9.62 -8.98 -13.84
N LYS A 290 -8.52 -8.25 -14.05
CA LYS A 290 -7.97 -7.93 -15.38
C LYS A 290 -7.43 -9.15 -16.16
N LYS A 291 -7.83 -10.36 -15.78
CA LYS A 291 -7.65 -11.61 -16.55
C LYS A 291 -9.03 -12.18 -16.89
N ARG A 292 -9.90 -11.36 -17.49
CA ARG A 292 -11.05 -11.91 -18.21
C ARG A 292 -10.52 -12.60 -19.46
N LYS A 293 -10.44 -13.93 -19.36
CA LYS A 293 -10.45 -14.87 -20.48
C LYS A 293 -11.43 -14.29 -21.51
N LYS A 294 -10.93 -13.97 -22.71
CA LYS A 294 -11.74 -13.56 -23.86
C LYS A 294 -12.60 -14.77 -24.21
N SER A 295 -13.71 -14.97 -23.49
CA SER A 295 -14.71 -15.97 -23.83
C SER A 295 -15.30 -15.53 -25.16
N SER A 296 -15.08 -16.36 -26.17
CA SER A 296 -15.38 -16.18 -27.59
C SER A 296 -16.88 -16.13 -27.92
N ASN A 297 -17.72 -15.65 -27.00
CA ASN A 297 -19.09 -15.24 -27.28
C ASN A 297 -19.19 -13.77 -26.90
N ALA A 298 -18.68 -12.89 -27.78
CA ALA A 298 -19.20 -11.54 -27.83
C ALA A 298 -20.68 -11.71 -28.22
N VAL A 299 -21.56 -11.70 -27.22
CA VAL A 299 -23.00 -11.68 -27.46
C VAL A 299 -23.23 -10.51 -28.39
N ALA A 300 -23.63 -10.80 -29.63
CA ALA A 300 -23.87 -9.78 -30.63
C ALA A 300 -24.82 -8.77 -30.00
N VAL A 301 -24.42 -7.49 -29.97
CA VAL A 301 -25.27 -6.42 -29.45
C VAL A 301 -26.59 -6.51 -30.22
N PRO A 302 -27.74 -6.71 -29.56
CA PRO A 302 -29.01 -6.72 -30.26
C PRO A 302 -29.16 -5.38 -30.99
N ASN A 303 -29.25 -5.42 -32.32
CA ASN A 303 -29.40 -4.20 -33.11
C ASN A 303 -30.79 -3.62 -32.86
N LEU A 304 -30.84 -2.48 -32.17
CA LEU A 304 -32.05 -1.67 -32.05
C LEU A 304 -32.18 -0.77 -33.29
N GLN A 305 -33.42 -0.48 -33.67
CA GLN A 305 -33.69 0.49 -34.73
C GLN A 305 -33.17 1.87 -34.31
N GLU A 306 -32.38 2.50 -35.18
CA GLU A 306 -31.90 3.87 -34.96
C GLU A 306 -32.93 4.88 -35.45
N PHE A 307 -33.26 5.86 -34.61
CA PHE A 307 -34.20 6.94 -34.92
C PHE A 307 -33.45 8.28 -35.04
N SER A 308 -33.93 9.15 -35.93
CA SER A 308 -33.36 10.49 -36.08
C SER A 308 -33.69 11.38 -34.86
N ASP A 309 -32.83 12.36 -34.57
CA ASP A 309 -33.08 13.32 -33.48
C ASP A 309 -34.40 14.09 -33.68
N SER A 310 -34.85 14.23 -34.92
CA SER A 310 -36.14 14.87 -35.26
C SER A 310 -37.35 14.01 -34.86
N GLU A 311 -37.24 12.69 -35.04
CA GLU A 311 -38.28 11.72 -34.69
C GLU A 311 -38.35 11.55 -33.17
N MET A 312 -37.20 11.49 -32.50
CA MET A 312 -37.13 11.43 -31.04
C MET A 312 -37.76 12.66 -30.39
N LYS A 313 -37.56 13.85 -30.95
CA LYS A 313 -38.22 15.08 -30.47
C LYS A 313 -39.73 15.04 -30.69
N ARG A 314 -40.18 14.62 -31.87
CA ARG A 314 -41.61 14.45 -32.17
C ARG A 314 -42.27 13.43 -31.25
N ALA A 315 -41.65 12.27 -31.04
CA ALA A 315 -42.15 11.24 -30.13
C ALA A 315 -42.26 11.74 -28.69
N ARG A 316 -41.24 12.45 -28.18
CA ARG A 316 -41.30 13.08 -26.84
C ARG A 316 -42.43 14.08 -26.72
N GLN A 317 -42.66 14.89 -27.76
CA GLN A 317 -43.78 15.84 -27.79
C GLN A 317 -45.13 15.11 -27.78
N MET A 318 -45.29 14.04 -28.57
CA MET A 318 -46.54 13.26 -28.57
C MET A 318 -46.81 12.61 -27.20
N VAL A 319 -45.81 11.97 -26.60
CA VAL A 319 -45.92 11.39 -25.25
C VAL A 319 -46.27 12.46 -24.21
N GLN A 320 -45.69 13.66 -24.34
CA GLN A 320 -46.00 14.79 -23.45
C GLN A 320 -47.43 15.30 -23.62
N ILE A 321 -47.91 15.38 -24.86
CA ILE A 321 -49.29 15.76 -25.19
C ILE A 321 -50.26 14.71 -24.61
N GLU A 322 -50.02 13.42 -24.86
CA GLU A 322 -50.82 12.32 -24.28
C GLU A 322 -50.80 12.38 -22.75
N ALA A 323 -49.63 12.51 -22.12
CA ALA A 323 -49.51 12.63 -20.67
C ALA A 323 -50.30 13.83 -20.10
N SER A 324 -50.37 14.94 -20.85
CA SER A 324 -51.18 16.11 -20.48
C SER A 324 -52.68 15.88 -20.66
N LEU A 325 -53.10 15.18 -21.72
CA LEU A 325 -54.50 14.88 -22.03
C LEU A 325 -55.11 13.87 -21.04
N PHE A 326 -54.33 12.86 -20.62
CA PHE A 326 -54.77 11.84 -19.68
C PHE A 326 -54.68 12.27 -18.20
N GLY A 327 -54.29 13.51 -17.90
CA GLY A 327 -54.16 13.99 -16.51
C GLY A 327 -53.07 13.26 -15.69
N VAL A 328 -52.20 12.48 -16.34
CA VAL A 328 -51.15 11.67 -15.70
C VAL A 328 -50.04 12.56 -15.11
N ASN A 329 -50.00 13.84 -15.49
CA ASN A 329 -49.12 14.84 -14.90
C ASN A 329 -49.26 14.99 -13.37
N ASP A 330 -50.37 14.57 -12.76
CA ASP A 330 -50.57 14.64 -11.30
C ASP A 330 -50.38 13.29 -10.57
N VAL A 331 -50.36 12.15 -11.28
CA VAL A 331 -50.21 10.81 -10.66
C VAL A 331 -48.76 10.55 -10.21
N TRP A 332 -47.79 11.14 -10.92
CA TRP A 332 -46.35 10.99 -10.65
C TRP A 332 -45.70 12.24 -10.03
N LYS A 333 -46.48 13.30 -9.80
CA LYS A 333 -45.98 14.42 -8.99
C LYS A 333 -45.80 13.94 -7.57
N SER A 334 -44.65 14.34 -7.01
CA SER A 334 -44.17 13.99 -5.69
C SER A 334 -45.31 13.92 -4.69
N GLN A 335 -45.72 12.71 -4.33
CA GLN A 335 -46.30 12.50 -3.02
C GLN A 335 -45.33 13.17 -2.03
N ASP A 336 -45.84 13.90 -1.04
CA ASP A 336 -44.99 14.44 0.02
C ASP A 336 -44.03 13.34 0.48
N ALA A 337 -42.73 13.65 0.58
CA ALA A 337 -41.72 12.65 0.94
C ALA A 337 -42.09 11.88 2.22
N SER A 338 -42.86 12.53 3.10
CA SER A 338 -43.49 11.92 4.28
C SER A 338 -44.50 10.81 3.92
N VAL A 339 -45.44 11.04 3.00
CA VAL A 339 -46.44 10.06 2.55
C VAL A 339 -45.78 8.92 1.76
N LEU A 340 -44.73 9.21 1.00
CA LEU A 340 -43.96 8.17 0.34
C LEU A 340 -43.17 7.32 1.35
N GLY A 341 -42.58 7.96 2.36
CA GLY A 341 -41.88 7.29 3.46
C GLY A 341 -42.79 6.35 4.24
N THR A 342 -43.99 6.80 4.62
CA THR A 342 -44.95 5.95 5.35
C THR A 342 -45.39 4.75 4.51
N LYS A 343 -45.74 4.96 3.23
CA LYS A 343 -46.08 3.85 2.31
C LYS A 343 -44.90 2.91 2.07
N TRP A 344 -43.69 3.45 1.98
CA TRP A 344 -42.48 2.66 1.82
C TRP A 344 -42.26 1.76 3.02
N ASP A 345 -42.34 2.30 4.24
CA ASP A 345 -42.19 1.56 5.48
C ASP A 345 -43.30 0.51 5.65
N GLU A 346 -44.55 0.85 5.31
CA GLU A 346 -45.67 -0.09 5.29
C GLU A 346 -45.43 -1.27 4.34
N VAL A 347 -44.90 -1.02 3.14
CA VAL A 347 -44.60 -2.07 2.15
C VAL A 347 -43.40 -2.90 2.59
N GLN A 348 -42.37 -2.29 3.19
CA GLN A 348 -41.20 -2.99 3.74
C GLN A 348 -41.54 -3.85 4.96
N ALA A 349 -42.56 -3.46 5.72
CA ALA A 349 -43.07 -4.26 6.84
C ALA A 349 -43.84 -5.51 6.38
N ARG A 350 -44.28 -5.58 5.11
CA ARG A 350 -44.95 -6.77 4.58
C ARG A 350 -43.95 -7.88 4.34
N TYR A 351 -44.29 -9.07 4.80
CA TYR A 351 -43.49 -10.26 4.54
C TYR A 351 -43.62 -10.69 3.09
N LEU A 352 -42.49 -10.98 2.46
CA LEU A 352 -42.41 -11.47 1.11
C LEU A 352 -42.07 -12.97 1.17
N SER A 353 -43.00 -13.83 0.77
CA SER A 353 -42.76 -15.26 0.63
C SER A 353 -42.47 -15.60 -0.83
N LYS A 354 -41.66 -16.64 -1.04
CA LYS A 354 -41.58 -17.28 -2.34
C LYS A 354 -42.90 -18.01 -2.56
N ALA A 355 -43.61 -17.69 -3.65
CA ALA A 355 -44.88 -18.33 -3.96
C ALA A 355 -44.67 -19.81 -4.28
N GLU A 356 -45.57 -20.67 -3.81
CA GLU A 356 -45.64 -22.08 -4.19
C GLU A 356 -46.18 -22.20 -5.62
N GLY A 357 -45.26 -22.13 -6.59
CA GLY A 357 -45.52 -22.59 -7.95
C GLY A 357 -44.77 -23.90 -8.18
N GLU A 358 -45.49 -25.00 -8.38
CA GLU A 358 -44.92 -26.29 -8.80
C GLU A 358 -44.32 -26.27 -10.23
N GLY A 359 -44.45 -25.15 -10.94
CA GLY A 359 -43.95 -24.98 -12.30
C GLY A 359 -42.45 -24.64 -12.37
N LYS A 360 -41.77 -25.12 -13.40
CA LYS A 360 -40.42 -24.70 -13.85
C LYS A 360 -40.35 -23.21 -14.30
N SER A 361 -41.32 -22.39 -13.90
CA SER A 361 -41.52 -21.01 -14.30
C SER A 361 -41.13 -20.07 -13.17
N GLY A 362 -39.82 -19.77 -13.07
CA GLY A 362 -39.33 -18.64 -12.29
C GLY A 362 -39.51 -18.74 -10.76
N VAL A 363 -38.81 -17.86 -10.05
CA VAL A 363 -39.07 -17.60 -8.63
C VAL A 363 -40.03 -16.42 -8.61
N SER A 364 -41.30 -16.66 -8.33
CA SER A 364 -42.27 -15.59 -8.06
C SER A 364 -42.29 -15.30 -6.57
N PHE A 365 -42.30 -14.01 -6.24
CA PHE A 365 -42.46 -13.54 -4.88
C PHE A 365 -43.85 -12.96 -4.73
N GLN A 366 -44.52 -13.31 -3.64
CA GLN A 366 -45.83 -12.80 -3.30
C GLN A 366 -45.80 -12.26 -1.87
N PHE A 367 -46.59 -11.23 -1.61
CA PHE A 367 -46.78 -10.76 -0.24
C PHE A 367 -47.57 -11.81 0.54
N SER A 368 -47.09 -12.13 1.73
CA SER A 368 -47.73 -13.12 2.61
C SER A 368 -49.11 -12.62 3.04
N THR A 369 -50.16 -13.35 2.67
CA THR A 369 -51.55 -13.07 3.07
C THR A 369 -51.97 -13.89 4.29
N SER A 370 -51.49 -15.13 4.39
CA SER A 370 -51.72 -16.04 5.52
C SER A 370 -50.59 -15.98 6.56
N ASP A 371 -50.89 -16.31 7.81
CA ASP A 371 -49.89 -16.41 8.87
C ASP A 371 -48.88 -17.55 8.63
N GLU A 372 -49.29 -18.61 7.92
CA GLU A 372 -48.39 -19.70 7.48
C GLU A 372 -47.35 -19.19 6.48
N ASP A 373 -47.77 -18.35 5.52
CA ASP A 373 -46.86 -17.74 4.55
C ASP A 373 -45.90 -16.73 5.21
N LYS A 374 -46.37 -16.01 6.24
CA LYS A 374 -45.50 -15.12 7.04
C LYS A 374 -44.44 -15.95 7.77
N LEU A 375 -44.82 -17.07 8.39
CA LEU A 375 -43.88 -17.98 9.06
C LEU A 375 -42.82 -18.49 8.08
N ARG A 376 -43.25 -18.93 6.88
CA ARG A 376 -42.37 -19.40 5.81
C ARG A 376 -41.40 -18.31 5.34
N ALA A 377 -41.89 -17.07 5.15
CA ALA A 377 -41.06 -15.92 4.79
C ALA A 377 -40.01 -15.60 5.86
N VAL A 378 -40.40 -15.61 7.13
CA VAL A 378 -39.50 -15.38 8.27
C VAL A 378 -38.45 -16.48 8.38
N GLN A 379 -38.83 -17.75 8.20
CA GLN A 379 -37.89 -18.88 8.20
C GLN A 379 -36.86 -18.77 7.08
N ALA A 380 -37.28 -18.39 5.86
CA ALA A 380 -36.37 -18.19 4.74
C ALA A 380 -35.38 -17.04 5.02
N ARG A 381 -35.88 -15.90 5.51
CA ARG A 381 -35.05 -14.76 5.92
C ARG A 381 -34.08 -15.14 7.04
N PHE A 382 -34.52 -15.94 8.00
CA PHE A 382 -33.66 -16.44 9.08
C PHE A 382 -32.55 -17.35 8.55
N ALA A 383 -32.83 -18.22 7.57
CA ALA A 383 -31.83 -19.04 6.93
C ALA A 383 -30.77 -18.20 6.20
N GLU A 384 -31.18 -17.19 5.44
CA GLU A 384 -30.27 -16.23 4.80
C GLU A 384 -29.41 -15.49 5.83
N LEU A 385 -30.05 -14.97 6.90
CA LEU A 385 -29.33 -14.29 7.99
C LEU A 385 -28.30 -15.22 8.63
N LYS A 386 -28.64 -16.48 8.89
CA LYS A 386 -27.72 -17.48 9.46
C LYS A 386 -26.52 -17.75 8.54
N GLU A 387 -26.72 -17.82 7.22
CA GLU A 387 -25.61 -17.95 6.27
C GLU A 387 -24.70 -16.71 6.27
N THR A 388 -25.30 -15.52 6.28
CA THR A 388 -24.52 -14.27 6.34
C THR A 388 -23.76 -14.12 7.64
N GLU A 389 -24.36 -14.49 8.78
CA GLU A 389 -23.73 -14.51 10.09
C GLU A 389 -22.52 -15.46 10.09
N GLN A 390 -22.68 -16.69 9.59
CA GLN A 390 -21.58 -17.64 9.49
C GLN A 390 -20.44 -17.12 8.60
N PHE A 391 -20.76 -16.46 7.49
CA PHE A 391 -19.76 -15.84 6.62
C PHE A 391 -19.03 -14.69 7.32
N LEU A 392 -19.77 -13.80 7.99
CA LEU A 392 -19.21 -12.66 8.72
C LEU A 392 -18.38 -13.11 9.91
N ALA A 393 -18.82 -14.12 10.66
CA ALA A 393 -18.07 -14.70 11.78
C ALA A 393 -16.73 -15.28 11.31
N LYS A 394 -16.72 -16.06 10.22
CA LYS A 394 -15.48 -16.58 9.62
C LYS A 394 -14.56 -15.45 9.15
N ARG A 395 -15.13 -14.37 8.61
CA ARG A 395 -14.36 -13.19 8.20
C ARG A 395 -13.78 -12.44 9.39
N ALA A 396 -14.55 -12.27 10.46
CA ALA A 396 -14.10 -11.64 11.70
C ALA A 396 -12.95 -12.44 12.32
N GLN A 397 -13.09 -13.77 12.44
CA GLN A 397 -12.03 -14.65 12.92
C GLN A 397 -10.72 -14.49 12.12
N LYS A 398 -10.79 -14.47 10.78
CA LYS A 398 -9.61 -14.25 9.93
C LYS A 398 -8.99 -12.86 10.13
N LEU A 399 -9.81 -11.84 10.34
CA LEU A 399 -9.34 -10.49 10.61
C LEU A 399 -8.69 -10.41 11.99
N ASP A 400 -9.26 -11.07 12.99
CA ASP A 400 -8.71 -11.14 14.34
C ASP A 400 -7.38 -11.90 14.38
N GLU A 401 -7.27 -13.03 13.69
CA GLU A 401 -6.03 -13.77 13.55
C GLU A 401 -4.94 -12.90 12.90
N ARG A 402 -5.30 -12.18 11.81
CA ARG A 402 -4.38 -11.26 11.15
C ARG A 402 -4.00 -10.10 12.06
N ALA A 403 -4.95 -9.52 12.78
CA ALA A 403 -4.71 -8.43 13.73
C ALA A 403 -3.81 -8.88 14.87
N LYS A 404 -3.99 -10.10 15.39
CA LYS A 404 -3.12 -10.69 16.42
C LYS A 404 -1.70 -10.92 15.89
N VAL A 405 -1.52 -11.35 14.64
CA VAL A 405 -0.19 -11.52 14.06
C VAL A 405 0.51 -10.17 13.86
N VAL A 406 -0.18 -9.18 13.27
CA VAL A 406 0.41 -7.87 12.96
C VAL A 406 0.64 -7.05 14.22
N ASN A 407 -0.34 -7.03 15.13
CA ASN A 407 -0.34 -6.16 16.31
C ASN A 407 0.11 -6.87 17.59
N GLY A 408 0.28 -8.20 17.60
CA GLY A 408 0.64 -8.95 18.80
C GLY A 408 1.96 -8.53 19.42
N GLY A 409 2.97 -8.22 18.59
CA GLY A 409 4.25 -7.68 19.06
C GLY A 409 4.12 -6.29 19.68
N PHE A 410 3.28 -5.42 19.10
CA PHE A 410 2.98 -4.11 19.69
C PHE A 410 2.23 -4.25 21.02
N TYR A 411 1.28 -5.17 21.11
CA TYR A 411 0.54 -5.44 22.34
C TYR A 411 1.46 -5.92 23.46
N ARG A 412 2.37 -6.86 23.20
CA ARG A 412 3.36 -7.31 24.20
C ARG A 412 4.28 -6.20 24.66
N ARG A 413 4.79 -5.37 23.75
CA ARG A 413 5.63 -4.23 24.11
C ARG A 413 4.87 -3.20 24.94
N ALA A 414 3.61 -2.95 24.61
CA ALA A 414 2.76 -2.05 25.39
C ALA A 414 2.51 -2.61 26.80
N GLN A 415 2.24 -3.91 26.93
CA GLN A 415 2.07 -4.56 28.24
C GLN A 415 3.35 -4.48 29.08
N GLN A 416 4.50 -4.84 28.51
CA GLN A 416 5.80 -4.74 29.20
C GLN A 416 6.12 -3.30 29.61
N GLY A 417 5.83 -2.32 28.75
CA GLY A 417 6.01 -0.91 29.08
C GLY A 417 5.11 -0.44 30.23
N LEU A 418 3.88 -0.94 30.30
CA LEU A 418 2.96 -0.65 31.40
C LEU A 418 3.40 -1.30 32.72
N GLU A 419 3.89 -2.54 32.67
CA GLU A 419 4.46 -3.23 33.84
C GLU A 419 5.68 -2.48 34.36
N LEU A 420 6.64 -2.14 33.48
CA LEU A 420 7.83 -1.39 33.85
C LEU A 420 7.49 -0.01 34.43
N LEU A 421 6.53 0.70 33.83
CA LEU A 421 6.07 1.99 34.36
C LEU A 421 5.47 1.85 35.76
N ARG A 422 4.72 0.77 36.01
CA ARG A 422 4.15 0.48 37.32
C ARG A 422 5.25 0.23 38.35
N ASP A 423 6.24 -0.58 38.01
CA ASP A 423 7.37 -0.89 38.89
C ASP A 423 8.16 0.38 39.23
N GLN A 424 8.50 1.18 38.22
CA GLN A 424 9.17 2.48 38.43
C GLN A 424 8.35 3.43 39.30
N MET A 425 7.02 3.43 39.16
CA MET A 425 6.17 4.28 39.99
C MET A 425 6.17 3.83 41.46
N THR A 426 6.23 2.52 41.72
CA THR A 426 6.38 2.01 43.09
C THR A 426 7.76 2.31 43.67
N GLU A 427 8.82 2.23 42.87
CA GLU A 427 10.18 2.60 43.27
C GLU A 427 10.28 4.09 43.60
N LEU A 428 9.67 4.95 42.78
CA LEU A 428 9.59 6.40 43.03
C LEU A 428 8.87 6.67 44.36
N GLN A 429 7.77 5.99 44.64
CA GLN A 429 7.06 6.14 45.91
C GLN A 429 7.93 5.71 47.10
N ASN A 430 8.63 4.59 46.99
CA ASN A 430 9.52 4.11 48.06
C ASN A 430 10.68 5.08 48.31
N THR A 431 11.35 5.53 47.25
CA THR A 431 12.45 6.51 47.36
C THR A 431 11.98 7.85 47.94
N ALA A 432 10.77 8.30 47.62
CA ALA A 432 10.18 9.49 48.23
C ALA A 432 9.91 9.31 49.74
N ILE A 433 9.45 8.12 50.15
CA ILE A 433 9.27 7.77 51.57
C ILE A 433 10.63 7.72 52.28
N GLU A 434 11.63 7.09 51.67
CA GLU A 434 13.00 7.01 52.19
C GLU A 434 13.62 8.39 52.35
N GLN A 435 13.46 9.27 51.36
CA GLN A 435 13.93 10.65 51.42
C GLN A 435 13.30 11.38 52.62
N ALA A 436 11.98 11.30 52.78
CA ALA A 436 11.30 11.92 53.92
C ALA A 436 11.76 11.31 55.27
N CYS A 437 12.04 10.01 55.30
CA CYS A 437 12.57 9.34 56.48
C CYS A 437 13.97 9.86 56.82
N PHE A 438 14.89 9.93 55.85
CA PHE A 438 16.25 10.41 56.05
C PHE A 438 16.32 11.90 56.38
N GLU A 439 15.44 12.71 55.80
CA GLU A 439 15.34 14.13 56.15
C GLU A 439 14.96 14.29 57.64
N ASN A 440 13.94 13.55 58.09
CA ASN A 440 13.56 13.52 59.50
C ASN A 440 14.70 12.99 60.38
N LEU A 441 15.34 11.88 59.99
CA LEU A 441 16.44 11.28 60.73
C LEU A 441 17.62 12.25 60.86
N SER A 442 17.95 12.97 59.78
CA SER A 442 19.02 13.98 59.77
C SER A 442 18.71 15.11 60.74
N SER A 443 17.46 15.57 60.82
CA SER A 443 17.04 16.63 61.73
C SER A 443 17.10 16.20 63.21
N LEU A 444 16.86 14.91 63.48
CA LEU A 444 16.98 14.34 64.81
C LEU A 444 18.44 14.16 65.20
N GLU A 445 19.27 13.64 64.29
CA GLU A 445 20.70 13.45 64.52
C GLU A 445 21.43 14.79 64.70
N THR A 446 21.10 15.84 63.96
CA THR A 446 21.70 17.18 64.18
C THR A 446 21.40 17.70 65.59
N ARG A 447 20.14 17.60 66.04
CA ARG A 447 19.76 17.96 67.42
C ARG A 447 20.42 17.06 68.47
N ALA A 448 20.52 15.75 68.20
CA ALA A 448 21.19 14.80 69.08
C ALA A 448 22.69 15.10 69.18
N LEU A 449 23.33 15.52 68.08
CA LEU A 449 24.74 15.93 68.07
C LEU A 449 24.95 17.20 68.90
N GLU A 450 24.11 18.23 68.74
CA GLU A 450 24.18 19.47 69.53
C GLU A 450 24.10 19.18 71.04
N THR A 451 23.13 18.36 71.45
CA THR A 451 22.96 17.97 72.86
C THR A 451 24.12 17.13 73.39
N ARG A 452 24.64 16.18 72.61
CA ARG A 452 25.85 15.41 72.97
C ARG A 452 27.08 16.30 73.09
N MET A 453 27.29 17.24 72.18
CA MET A 453 28.39 18.21 72.23
C MET A 453 28.30 19.10 73.47
N ALA A 454 27.11 19.63 73.77
CA ALA A 454 26.90 20.44 74.96
C ALA A 454 27.17 19.66 76.26
N ARG A 455 26.71 18.40 76.32
CA ARG A 455 26.98 17.51 77.45
C ARG A 455 28.48 17.26 77.63
N LEU A 456 29.18 16.88 76.56
CA LEU A 456 30.62 16.64 76.60
C LEU A 456 31.39 17.91 76.99
N ALA A 457 31.00 19.08 76.48
CA ALA A 457 31.61 20.35 76.85
C ALA A 457 31.44 20.64 78.36
N ASN A 458 30.25 20.38 78.91
CA ASN A 458 30.00 20.53 80.34
C ASN A 458 30.82 19.54 81.19
N GLU A 459 30.91 18.28 80.77
CA GLU A 459 31.72 17.26 81.43
C GLU A 459 33.22 17.67 81.41
N VAL A 460 33.76 18.11 80.27
CA VAL A 460 35.14 18.61 80.15
C VAL A 460 35.37 19.83 81.04
N ASN A 461 34.46 20.82 81.04
CA ASN A 461 34.57 21.98 81.91
C ASN A 461 34.59 21.58 83.40
N SER A 462 33.77 20.61 83.79
CA SER A 462 33.75 20.09 85.16
C SER A 462 35.08 19.43 85.55
N GLN A 463 35.68 18.67 84.63
CA GLN A 463 36.99 18.03 84.84
C GLN A 463 38.09 19.08 84.95
N GLN A 464 38.10 20.10 84.07
CA GLN A 464 39.06 21.21 84.15
C GLN A 464 38.97 21.96 85.49
N LEU A 465 37.76 22.19 86.01
CA LEU A 465 37.58 22.81 87.34
C LEU A 465 38.13 21.93 88.47
N ILE A 466 37.96 20.62 88.38
CA ILE A 466 38.52 19.67 89.36
C ILE A 466 40.05 19.66 89.27
N GLU A 467 40.62 19.60 88.07
CA GLU A 467 42.07 19.66 87.84
C GLU A 467 42.67 20.95 88.41
N VAL A 468 42.07 22.11 88.14
CA VAL A 468 42.52 23.40 88.69
C VAL A 468 42.45 23.42 90.22
N LYS A 469 41.39 22.86 90.83
CA LYS A 469 41.30 22.73 92.29
C LYS A 469 42.41 21.85 92.85
N LEU A 470 42.67 20.71 92.21
CA LEU A 470 43.70 19.76 92.64
C LEU A 470 45.10 20.36 92.52
N GLN A 471 45.39 21.09 91.43
CA GLN A 471 46.64 21.83 91.24
C GLN A 471 46.84 22.90 92.32
N LYS A 472 45.79 23.64 92.69
CA LYS A 472 45.86 24.63 93.79
C LYS A 472 46.15 23.97 95.14
N GLN A 473 45.50 22.85 95.44
CA GLN A 473 45.76 22.10 96.67
C GLN A 473 47.20 21.57 96.72
N TYR A 474 47.69 21.03 95.60
CA TYR A 474 49.08 20.59 95.48
C TYR A 474 50.05 21.76 95.70
N ALA A 475 49.82 22.91 95.08
CA ALA A 475 50.65 24.11 95.26
C ALA A 475 50.68 24.59 96.73
N ALA A 476 49.54 24.53 97.43
CA ALA A 476 49.48 24.88 98.86
C ALA A 476 50.29 23.90 99.73
N LEU A 477 50.17 22.59 99.49
CA LEU A 477 50.96 21.59 100.21
C LEU A 477 52.47 21.74 99.99
N VAL A 478 52.89 22.12 98.77
CA VAL A 478 54.30 22.40 98.47
C VAL A 478 54.79 23.65 99.23
N GLN A 479 53.94 24.66 99.42
CA GLN A 479 54.27 25.85 100.21
C GLN A 479 54.39 25.54 101.71
N GLU A 480 53.63 24.59 102.25
CA GLU A 480 53.73 24.18 103.67
C GLU A 480 54.97 23.33 103.99
N GLN A 481 55.61 22.70 102.98
CA GLN A 481 56.81 21.88 103.16
C GLN A 481 58.13 22.68 103.09
N HIS A 482 58.07 23.96 102.72
CA HIS A 482 59.17 24.90 102.73
C HIS A 482 59.05 25.87 103.90
#